data_AF-A0A957JEU2-F1
#
_entry.id   AF-A0A957JEU2-F1
#
_cell.length_a   1.000
_cell.length_b   1.000
_cell.length_c   1.000
_cell.angle_alpha   90.00
_cell.angle_beta   90.00
_cell.angle_gamma   90.00
#
_symmetry.space_group_name_H-M   'P 1'
#
loop_
_entity.id
_entity.type
_entity.pdbx_description
1 polymer ?
#
loop_
_entity_poly.entity_id
_entity_poly.type
_entity_poly.pdbx_seq_one_letter_code
_entity_poly.pdbx_strand_id
1 'polypeptide(L)'
;SVQAPGLDNTLRRCESCHTLEENHDWLPYKDRHTEVLACESCHIPELYAPALQYVDWTVLGNDGEPVRAYRGLEGDELNANAFITGYEPVLLPRENSDGDATLAPFNLVTTWYWVYGTVDRPVPLRDLQAAWLTEDGSYHPDILAALDADGDGDLSQAELVLEDEAAIALISSRLADLGLENPRIAGEVLPYSINHNVAKGEFATRECRTCHADESQINQPFDLADRQPGNVTPALAESTGISWSGGVAATDEGTLQFQSTSEEAGIYILGHDANSIIDLIGSLAFVGVLLGVFLHGGLRWWYARQQATHHEVALREVYMYDVYERLWHWLQTGAILLLLFTGLVIHKPATFGIFSFRYMVQVHNILAAILVINAALSLFYHLASGEIKQYLPKPRGFFDQAITQSLFYVRGIFRNEPHPFDKDRDRKLNPLQQMTYFAILNLLLPLQIITGALMWGVQQWPETAARLGGLPFLAPFHTLIAWLFASFIVMHVYLTTTGHKPMAGIRAMMMGWDEVEVHGGQPAPADGTD
;
A
#
# COMPACT_ATOMS: atom_id res chain seq x y z
N SER A 1 -17.59 32.19 -3.99
CA SER A 1 -18.76 32.28 -3.10
C SER A 1 -18.30 32.21 -1.66
N VAL A 2 -18.26 33.36 -0.96
CA VAL A 2 -17.95 33.41 0.46
C VAL A 2 -19.16 32.84 1.21
N GLN A 3 -19.05 31.62 1.73
CA GLN A 3 -20.08 31.09 2.63
C GLN A 3 -20.02 31.87 3.95
N ALA A 4 -21.21 32.18 4.49
CA ALA A 4 -21.35 32.90 5.76
C ALA A 4 -20.80 32.05 6.91
N PRO A 5 -19.95 32.62 7.81
CA PRO A 5 -19.49 31.91 8.99
C PRO A 5 -20.68 31.63 9.90
N GLY A 6 -21.02 30.35 10.12
CA GLY A 6 -22.14 29.93 10.96
C GLY A 6 -23.16 28.98 10.30
N LEU A 7 -22.94 28.54 9.05
CA LEU A 7 -23.72 27.48 8.39
C LEU A 7 -22.94 26.19 8.13
N ASP A 8 -21.69 26.10 8.63
CA ASP A 8 -20.86 24.91 8.56
C ASP A 8 -21.68 23.71 9.08
N ASN A 9 -21.84 22.67 8.24
CA ASN A 9 -22.52 21.41 8.56
C ASN A 9 -24.05 21.42 8.75
N THR A 10 -24.80 22.39 8.21
CA THR A 10 -26.29 22.32 8.25
C THR A 10 -26.94 21.49 7.14
N LEU A 11 -26.16 21.01 6.16
CA LEU A 11 -26.66 20.11 5.13
C LEU A 11 -26.71 18.68 5.68
N ARG A 12 -27.88 18.03 5.57
CA ARG A 12 -28.05 16.62 5.89
C ARG A 12 -27.02 15.81 5.09
N ARG A 13 -26.29 14.94 5.78
CA ARG A 13 -25.31 14.04 5.19
C ARG A 13 -25.99 12.76 4.69
N CYS A 14 -25.25 11.94 3.95
CA CYS A 14 -25.73 10.65 3.49
C CYS A 14 -26.28 9.80 4.65
N GLU A 15 -25.56 9.75 5.77
CA GLU A 15 -25.89 8.98 6.98
C GLU A 15 -27.15 9.51 7.68
N SER A 16 -27.56 10.76 7.42
CA SER A 16 -28.82 11.30 7.93
C SER A 16 -30.05 10.65 7.29
N CYS A 17 -29.89 9.96 6.16
CA CYS A 17 -30.98 9.36 5.39
C CYS A 17 -30.69 7.92 4.92
N HIS A 18 -29.44 7.45 5.01
CA HIS A 18 -28.99 6.13 4.56
C HIS A 18 -28.30 5.37 5.69
N THR A 19 -28.57 4.07 5.77
CA THR A 19 -27.88 3.13 6.67
C THR A 19 -26.83 2.34 5.90
N LEU A 20 -25.67 2.12 6.52
CA LEU A 20 -24.57 1.39 5.90
C LEU A 20 -24.82 -0.12 5.92
N GLU A 21 -25.51 -0.60 6.94
CA GLU A 21 -25.70 -2.01 7.26
C GLU A 21 -26.49 -2.74 6.16
N GLU A 22 -27.53 -2.12 5.62
CA GLU A 22 -28.48 -2.81 4.74
C GLU A 22 -28.01 -2.95 3.30
N ASN A 23 -27.18 -2.02 2.80
CA ASN A 23 -26.91 -1.89 1.37
C ASN A 23 -25.42 -2.03 0.98
N HIS A 24 -24.51 -2.15 1.96
CA HIS A 24 -23.06 -2.16 1.72
C HIS A 24 -22.37 -3.49 2.09
N ASP A 25 -23.07 -4.63 2.08
CA ASP A 25 -22.48 -5.96 2.38
C ASP A 25 -21.33 -6.39 1.47
N TRP A 26 -21.16 -5.69 0.36
CA TRP A 26 -19.99 -5.83 -0.49
C TRP A 26 -18.72 -5.27 0.15
N LEU A 27 -18.80 -4.25 1.00
CA LEU A 27 -17.65 -3.55 1.59
C LEU A 27 -17.25 -4.20 2.92
N PRO A 28 -16.07 -4.84 3.02
CA PRO A 28 -15.55 -5.30 4.30
C PRO A 28 -15.11 -4.09 5.14
N TYR A 29 -15.16 -4.21 6.46
CA TYR A 29 -14.75 -3.16 7.38
C TYR A 29 -15.45 -1.80 7.16
N LYS A 30 -16.79 -1.82 7.09
CA LYS A 30 -17.62 -0.64 6.76
C LYS A 30 -17.26 0.58 7.62
N ASP A 31 -17.22 0.40 8.94
CA ASP A 31 -16.92 1.47 9.90
C ASP A 31 -15.57 2.12 9.63
N ARG A 32 -14.53 1.30 9.41
CA ARG A 32 -13.19 1.83 9.12
C ARG A 32 -13.13 2.60 7.81
N HIS A 33 -13.88 2.16 6.80
CA HIS A 33 -13.95 2.90 5.54
C HIS A 33 -14.66 4.23 5.74
N THR A 34 -15.75 4.29 6.49
CA THR A 34 -16.50 5.54 6.72
C THR A 34 -15.86 6.49 7.72
N GLU A 35 -14.93 6.00 8.56
CA GLU A 35 -14.03 6.85 9.35
C GLU A 35 -13.02 7.61 8.47
N VAL A 36 -12.68 7.07 7.29
CA VAL A 36 -11.60 7.61 6.43
C VAL A 36 -12.16 8.27 5.18
N LEU A 37 -13.19 7.69 4.58
CA LEU A 37 -13.79 8.09 3.32
C LEU A 37 -15.19 8.66 3.57
N ALA A 38 -15.46 9.82 2.99
CA ALA A 38 -16.82 10.29 2.83
C ALA A 38 -17.59 9.37 1.87
N CYS A 39 -18.91 9.27 2.02
CA CYS A 39 -19.75 8.49 1.10
C CYS A 39 -19.54 8.91 -0.36
N GLU A 40 -19.37 10.21 -0.60
CA GLU A 40 -19.11 10.81 -1.90
C GLU A 40 -17.84 10.27 -2.57
N SER A 41 -16.83 9.86 -1.81
CA SER A 41 -15.59 9.31 -2.38
C SER A 41 -15.81 7.98 -3.11
N CYS A 42 -16.76 7.17 -2.64
CA CYS A 42 -17.14 5.92 -3.31
C CYS A 42 -18.24 6.15 -4.36
N HIS A 43 -19.05 7.19 -4.19
CA HIS A 43 -20.21 7.47 -5.03
C HIS A 43 -19.96 8.55 -6.10
N ILE A 44 -18.79 9.15 -6.14
CA ILE A 44 -18.32 10.05 -7.21
C ILE A 44 -16.90 9.62 -7.61
N PRO A 45 -16.71 8.35 -8.05
CA PRO A 45 -15.38 7.90 -8.48
C PRO A 45 -14.94 8.63 -9.75
N GLU A 46 -15.90 9.05 -10.58
CA GLU A 46 -15.70 9.84 -11.79
C GLU A 46 -16.87 10.81 -11.92
N LEU A 47 -16.59 12.07 -12.25
CA LEU A 47 -17.61 13.08 -12.49
C LEU A 47 -17.85 13.24 -13.99
N TYR A 48 -18.98 12.74 -14.49
CA TYR A 48 -19.42 12.92 -15.88
C TYR A 48 -20.00 14.31 -16.15
N ALA A 49 -19.21 15.34 -15.89
CA ALA A 49 -19.55 16.73 -16.19
C ALA A 49 -18.27 17.53 -16.45
N PRO A 50 -18.31 18.56 -17.31
CA PRO A 50 -17.20 19.48 -17.45
C PRO A 50 -17.03 20.30 -16.17
N ALA A 51 -15.79 20.58 -15.80
CA ALA A 51 -15.47 21.44 -14.67
C ALA A 51 -14.40 22.46 -15.05
N LEU A 52 -14.44 23.62 -14.42
CA LEU A 52 -13.40 24.63 -14.59
C LEU A 52 -12.07 24.06 -14.08
N GLN A 53 -11.02 24.14 -14.89
CA GLN A 53 -9.68 23.66 -14.57
C GLN A 53 -8.80 24.81 -14.10
N TYR A 54 -8.71 25.88 -14.89
CA TYR A 54 -8.06 27.11 -14.47
C TYR A 54 -8.71 28.36 -15.07
N VAL A 55 -8.38 29.51 -14.47
CA VAL A 55 -8.68 30.85 -14.97
C VAL A 55 -7.40 31.67 -14.96
N ASP A 56 -7.02 32.18 -16.13
CA ASP A 56 -5.86 33.04 -16.27
C ASP A 56 -6.30 34.49 -16.49
N TRP A 57 -6.30 35.28 -15.40
CA TRP A 57 -6.51 36.73 -15.44
C TRP A 57 -5.23 37.51 -15.72
N THR A 58 -4.12 36.84 -16.04
CA THR A 58 -2.91 37.55 -16.45
C THR A 58 -3.01 38.08 -17.88
N VAL A 59 -3.86 37.42 -18.68
CA VAL A 59 -4.19 37.71 -20.07
C VAL A 59 -5.69 38.00 -20.24
N LEU A 60 -6.05 38.77 -21.27
CA LEU A 60 -7.44 39.05 -21.62
C LEU A 60 -7.72 38.80 -23.10
N GLY A 61 -8.90 38.25 -23.39
CA GLY A 61 -9.50 38.25 -24.73
C GLY A 61 -9.91 39.66 -25.18
N ASN A 62 -10.24 39.82 -26.46
CA ASN A 62 -10.84 41.05 -27.01
C ASN A 62 -12.21 41.39 -26.38
N ASP A 63 -12.87 40.41 -25.76
CA ASP A 63 -14.09 40.60 -24.98
C ASP A 63 -13.82 41.14 -23.56
N GLY A 64 -12.55 41.30 -23.18
CA GLY A 64 -12.12 41.76 -21.87
C GLY A 64 -12.29 40.72 -20.76
N GLU A 65 -12.45 39.45 -21.13
CA GLU A 65 -12.57 38.30 -20.24
C GLU A 65 -11.26 37.49 -20.18
N PRO A 66 -11.01 36.75 -19.08
CA PRO A 66 -9.81 35.94 -18.93
C PRO A 66 -9.88 34.66 -19.75
N VAL A 67 -8.71 34.09 -20.02
CA VAL A 67 -8.63 32.73 -20.57
C VAL A 67 -9.09 31.72 -19.52
N ARG A 68 -9.92 30.77 -19.94
CA ARG A 68 -10.45 29.69 -19.10
C ARG A 68 -10.20 28.36 -19.79
N ALA A 69 -9.83 27.36 -19.01
CA ALA A 69 -9.82 25.98 -19.47
C ALA A 69 -10.74 25.13 -18.63
N TYR A 70 -11.26 24.09 -19.26
CA TYR A 70 -12.20 23.15 -18.65
C TYR A 70 -11.65 21.74 -18.79
N ARG A 71 -11.83 20.93 -17.75
CA ARG A 71 -11.57 19.49 -17.74
C ARG A 71 -12.86 18.71 -17.95
N GLY A 72 -12.73 17.46 -18.37
CA GLY A 72 -13.86 16.54 -18.54
C GLY A 72 -14.70 16.78 -19.79
N LEU A 73 -14.09 17.34 -20.83
CA LEU A 73 -14.65 17.44 -22.17
C LEU A 73 -13.58 17.18 -23.24
N GLU A 74 -14.00 16.87 -24.46
CA GLU A 74 -13.13 16.78 -25.64
C GLU A 74 -13.03 18.15 -26.33
N GLY A 75 -11.80 18.63 -26.52
CA GLY A 75 -11.49 19.98 -27.02
C GLY A 75 -11.26 21.01 -25.89
N ASP A 76 -11.13 22.28 -26.26
CA ASP A 76 -10.73 23.35 -25.31
C ASP A 76 -11.86 24.34 -24.96
N GLU A 77 -13.02 24.20 -25.62
CA GLU A 77 -14.15 25.11 -25.46
C GLU A 77 -15.38 24.45 -24.85
N LEU A 78 -15.96 25.09 -23.84
CA LEU A 78 -17.25 24.71 -23.30
C LEU A 78 -18.38 25.29 -24.17
N ASN A 79 -18.85 24.51 -25.14
CA ASN A 79 -19.96 24.88 -26.01
C ASN A 79 -21.02 23.77 -26.15
N ALA A 80 -22.10 24.03 -26.87
CA ALA A 80 -23.23 23.10 -27.02
C ALA A 80 -22.87 21.78 -27.74
N ASN A 81 -21.73 21.73 -28.43
CA ASN A 81 -21.24 20.56 -29.15
C ASN A 81 -20.09 19.85 -28.41
N ALA A 82 -19.66 20.35 -27.25
CA ALA A 82 -18.57 19.76 -26.47
C ALA A 82 -18.95 18.35 -26.00
N PHE A 83 -18.12 17.37 -26.32
CA PHE A 83 -18.33 15.99 -25.89
C PHE A 83 -17.86 15.84 -24.45
N ILE A 84 -18.75 15.46 -23.54
CA ILE A 84 -18.42 15.32 -22.12
C ILE A 84 -17.74 13.97 -21.90
N THR A 85 -16.49 14.00 -21.47
CA THR A 85 -15.70 12.81 -21.14
C THR A 85 -15.72 12.52 -19.64
N GLY A 86 -15.86 13.55 -18.80
CA GLY A 86 -15.75 13.44 -17.35
C GLY A 86 -14.30 13.42 -16.84
N TYR A 87 -14.12 13.45 -15.52
CA TYR A 87 -12.80 13.38 -14.90
C TYR A 87 -12.88 12.75 -13.51
N GLU A 88 -11.76 12.23 -13.03
CA GLU A 88 -11.62 11.72 -11.68
C GLU A 88 -11.29 12.85 -10.70
N PRO A 89 -12.10 13.10 -9.66
CA PRO A 89 -11.79 14.11 -8.65
C PRO A 89 -10.55 13.77 -7.82
N VAL A 90 -9.92 14.79 -7.26
CA VAL A 90 -8.93 14.59 -6.19
C VAL A 90 -9.65 14.36 -4.86
N LEU A 91 -9.09 13.50 -4.01
CA LEU A 91 -9.58 13.30 -2.65
C LEU A 91 -8.77 14.13 -1.66
N LEU A 92 -9.45 15.01 -0.90
CA LEU A 92 -8.82 15.81 0.16
C LEU A 92 -9.52 15.61 1.50
N PRO A 93 -8.78 15.67 2.63
CA PRO A 93 -9.37 15.68 3.96
C PRO A 93 -10.30 16.89 4.16
N ARG A 94 -11.57 16.60 4.44
CA ARG A 94 -12.60 17.57 4.81
C ARG A 94 -13.01 17.35 6.26
N GLU A 95 -12.92 18.41 7.06
CA GLU A 95 -13.37 18.41 8.45
C GLU A 95 -14.89 18.31 8.53
N ASN A 96 -15.35 17.44 9.43
CA ASN A 96 -16.75 17.17 9.68
C ASN A 96 -17.26 17.94 10.90
N SER A 97 -18.59 17.98 11.09
CA SER A 97 -19.21 18.65 12.25
C SER A 97 -18.69 18.18 13.58
N ASP A 98 -18.24 16.93 13.62
CA ASP A 98 -17.86 16.22 14.82
C ASP A 98 -16.36 16.39 15.11
N GLY A 99 -15.64 17.15 14.26
CA GLY A 99 -14.21 17.45 14.37
C GLY A 99 -13.30 16.44 13.66
N ASP A 100 -13.84 15.30 13.22
CA ASP A 100 -13.11 14.30 12.45
C ASP A 100 -12.97 14.72 10.99
N ALA A 101 -11.91 14.27 10.30
CA ALA A 101 -11.71 14.55 8.88
C ALA A 101 -11.87 13.27 8.04
N THR A 102 -12.59 13.38 6.93
CA THR A 102 -12.76 12.30 5.94
C THR A 102 -12.33 12.78 4.57
N LEU A 103 -11.71 11.91 3.78
CA LEU A 103 -11.42 12.17 2.38
C LEU A 103 -12.72 12.33 1.60
N ALA A 104 -12.87 13.47 0.93
CA ALA A 104 -14.01 13.80 0.07
C ALA A 104 -13.52 14.25 -1.31
N PRO A 105 -14.35 14.15 -2.38
CA PRO A 105 -13.96 14.55 -3.73
C PRO A 105 -14.01 16.07 -3.92
N PHE A 106 -12.97 16.60 -4.56
CA PHE A 106 -12.82 18.01 -4.92
C PHE A 106 -12.43 18.18 -6.38
N ASN A 107 -12.89 19.29 -6.96
CA ASN A 107 -12.28 19.88 -8.15
C ASN A 107 -11.32 20.97 -7.71
N LEU A 108 -10.08 20.95 -8.19
CA LEU A 108 -9.13 22.04 -7.96
C LEU A 108 -9.17 22.99 -9.14
N VAL A 109 -9.37 24.28 -8.83
CA VAL A 109 -9.34 25.36 -9.82
C VAL A 109 -8.12 26.23 -9.56
N THR A 110 -7.26 26.34 -10.55
CA THR A 110 -6.09 27.23 -10.47
C THR A 110 -6.44 28.60 -11.02
N THR A 111 -6.04 29.67 -10.34
CA THR A 111 -6.27 31.04 -10.81
C THR A 111 -4.96 31.80 -10.79
N TRP A 112 -4.57 32.38 -11.93
CA TRP A 112 -3.50 33.39 -11.98
C TRP A 112 -4.10 34.78 -12.15
N TYR A 113 -3.50 35.77 -11.51
CA TYR A 113 -3.97 37.15 -11.56
C TYR A 113 -2.83 38.11 -11.23
N TRP A 114 -3.00 39.37 -11.63
CA TRP A 114 -2.09 40.45 -11.27
C TRP A 114 -2.38 40.95 -9.86
N VAL A 115 -1.33 41.14 -9.07
CA VAL A 115 -1.36 41.83 -7.78
C VAL A 115 -0.45 43.06 -7.79
N TYR A 116 -0.79 44.05 -6.97
CA TYR A 116 -0.01 45.28 -6.82
C TYR A 116 0.12 45.68 -5.35
N GLY A 117 1.07 46.59 -5.07
CA GLY A 117 1.42 47.10 -3.75
C GLY A 117 2.37 46.19 -2.98
N THR A 118 2.76 46.66 -1.78
CA THR A 118 3.58 45.91 -0.82
C THR A 118 2.81 44.82 -0.08
N VAL A 119 1.48 44.92 -0.08
CA VAL A 119 0.55 43.88 0.37
C VAL A 119 -0.24 43.48 -0.85
N ASP A 120 -0.26 42.19 -1.16
CA ASP A 120 -0.89 41.63 -2.35
C ASP A 120 -2.36 42.04 -2.42
N ARG A 121 -2.69 42.84 -3.44
CA ARG A 121 -4.06 43.24 -3.78
C ARG A 121 -4.31 42.91 -5.24
N PRO A 122 -5.39 42.17 -5.56
CA PRO A 122 -5.75 41.91 -6.95
C PRO A 122 -5.97 43.22 -7.72
N VAL A 123 -5.43 43.30 -8.93
CA VAL A 123 -5.67 44.43 -9.83
C VAL A 123 -7.16 44.51 -10.20
N PRO A 124 -7.79 45.69 -10.12
CA PRO A 124 -9.19 45.84 -10.56
C PRO A 124 -9.36 45.53 -12.04
N LEU A 125 -10.44 44.81 -12.40
CA LEU A 125 -10.71 44.41 -13.79
C LEU A 125 -10.67 45.58 -14.79
N ARG A 126 -11.18 46.75 -14.40
CA ARG A 126 -11.16 47.94 -15.25
C ARG A 126 -9.73 48.38 -15.62
N ASP A 127 -8.81 48.32 -14.66
CA ASP A 127 -7.43 48.75 -14.87
C ASP A 127 -6.65 47.68 -15.66
N LEU A 128 -6.98 46.39 -15.46
CA LEU A 128 -6.48 45.30 -16.29
C LEU A 128 -6.96 45.40 -17.75
N GLN A 129 -8.25 45.69 -17.97
CA GLN A 129 -8.82 45.93 -19.30
C GLN A 129 -8.15 47.15 -19.97
N ALA A 130 -7.91 48.24 -19.23
CA ALA A 130 -7.21 49.41 -19.78
C ALA A 130 -5.75 49.11 -20.14
N ALA A 131 -5.09 48.19 -19.44
CA ALA A 131 -3.73 47.76 -19.77
C ALA A 131 -3.68 46.91 -21.05
N TRP A 132 -4.68 46.05 -21.28
CA TRP A 132 -4.73 45.12 -22.41
C TRP A 132 -5.39 45.68 -23.67
N LEU A 133 -6.43 46.50 -23.50
CA LEU A 133 -7.31 46.94 -24.58
C LEU A 133 -7.30 48.47 -24.71
N THR A 134 -7.47 48.95 -25.94
CA THR A 134 -7.74 50.35 -26.26
C THR A 134 -9.22 50.69 -26.04
N GLU A 135 -9.58 51.97 -26.11
CA GLU A 135 -10.97 52.44 -25.89
C GLU A 135 -11.99 51.84 -26.88
N ASP A 136 -11.56 51.37 -28.05
CA ASP A 136 -12.38 50.71 -29.05
C ASP A 136 -12.47 49.18 -28.87
N GLY A 137 -11.81 48.63 -27.85
CA GLY A 137 -11.83 47.20 -27.51
C GLY A 137 -10.85 46.34 -28.29
N SER A 138 -9.93 46.92 -29.07
CA SER A 138 -8.84 46.19 -29.72
C SER A 138 -7.60 46.08 -28.81
N TYR A 139 -6.70 45.14 -29.10
CA TYR A 139 -5.43 45.04 -28.39
C TYR A 139 -4.53 46.24 -28.67
N HIS A 140 -3.74 46.64 -27.66
CA HIS A 140 -2.67 47.63 -27.90
C HIS A 140 -1.65 47.09 -28.93
N PRO A 141 -1.13 47.92 -29.87
CA PRO A 141 -0.27 47.43 -30.95
C PRO A 141 1.03 46.74 -30.49
N ASP A 142 1.55 47.11 -29.33
CA ASP A 142 2.74 46.48 -28.73
C ASP A 142 2.43 45.15 -28.04
N ILE A 143 1.19 44.91 -27.61
CA ILE A 143 0.74 43.60 -27.10
C ILE A 143 0.60 42.64 -28.27
N LEU A 144 -0.02 43.05 -29.38
CA LEU A 144 -0.04 42.26 -30.61
C LEU A 144 1.38 41.93 -31.06
N ALA A 145 2.27 42.93 -31.14
CA ALA A 145 3.66 42.69 -31.54
C ALA A 145 4.44 41.74 -30.60
N ALA A 146 3.99 41.55 -29.35
CA ALA A 146 4.63 40.68 -28.38
C ALA A 146 4.07 39.25 -28.37
N LEU A 147 2.77 39.08 -28.68
CA LEU A 147 2.04 37.82 -28.48
C LEU A 147 1.47 37.19 -29.76
N ASP A 148 1.22 37.99 -30.81
CA ASP A 148 0.69 37.52 -32.11
C ASP A 148 1.81 36.79 -32.87
N ALA A 149 1.86 35.47 -32.68
CA ALA A 149 2.94 34.62 -33.16
C ALA A 149 2.75 34.25 -34.63
N ASP A 150 1.50 34.17 -35.10
CA ASP A 150 1.17 33.83 -36.48
C ASP A 150 0.97 35.06 -37.39
N GLY A 151 0.84 36.26 -36.81
CA GLY A 151 0.76 37.53 -37.49
C GLY A 151 -0.58 37.81 -38.14
N ASP A 152 -1.66 37.16 -37.67
CA ASP A 152 -3.00 37.33 -38.23
C ASP A 152 -3.74 38.58 -37.70
N GLY A 153 -3.18 39.23 -36.67
CA GLY A 153 -3.70 40.46 -36.07
C GLY A 153 -4.75 40.24 -34.98
N ASP A 154 -4.95 39.01 -34.53
CA ASP A 154 -5.74 38.63 -33.35
C ASP A 154 -4.87 37.82 -32.38
N LEU A 155 -5.38 37.51 -31.18
CA LEU A 155 -4.69 36.63 -30.23
C LEU A 155 -5.54 35.40 -29.94
N SER A 156 -5.09 34.24 -30.39
CA SER A 156 -5.71 32.96 -30.08
C SER A 156 -5.48 32.56 -28.61
N GLN A 157 -6.27 31.60 -28.10
CA GLN A 157 -6.09 31.08 -26.73
C GLN A 157 -4.70 30.45 -26.49
N ALA A 158 -4.05 29.98 -27.56
CA ALA A 158 -2.69 29.43 -27.52
C ALA A 158 -1.62 30.54 -27.40
N GLU A 159 -1.90 31.74 -27.93
CA GLU A 159 -1.01 32.92 -27.84
C GLU A 159 -1.24 33.74 -26.57
N LEU A 160 -2.45 33.65 -25.99
CA LEU A 160 -2.80 34.28 -24.72
C LEU A 160 -2.18 33.51 -23.53
N VAL A 161 -0.85 33.54 -23.44
CA VAL A 161 -0.07 33.05 -22.30
C VAL A 161 1.13 33.95 -22.06
N LEU A 162 1.36 34.37 -20.80
CA LEU A 162 2.54 35.16 -20.43
C LEU A 162 3.68 34.28 -19.90
N GLU A 163 4.47 33.68 -20.80
CA GLU A 163 5.68 32.91 -20.43
C GLU A 163 6.98 33.71 -20.61
N ASP A 164 7.01 34.63 -21.58
CA ASP A 164 8.19 35.43 -21.91
C ASP A 164 8.37 36.63 -20.96
N GLU A 165 9.60 36.85 -20.48
CA GLU A 165 9.93 37.93 -19.55
C GLU A 165 9.63 39.32 -20.13
N ALA A 166 9.76 39.52 -21.45
CA ALA A 166 9.47 40.80 -22.08
C ALA A 166 7.96 41.05 -22.17
N ALA A 167 7.16 40.02 -22.48
CA ALA A 167 5.71 40.11 -22.47
C ALA A 167 5.17 40.40 -21.04
N ILE A 168 5.72 39.75 -20.02
CA ILE A 168 5.39 40.02 -18.61
C ILE A 168 5.75 41.47 -18.24
N ALA A 169 6.95 41.92 -18.60
CA ALA A 169 7.40 43.28 -18.32
C ALA A 169 6.56 44.34 -19.04
N LEU A 170 6.10 44.06 -20.26
CA LEU A 170 5.22 44.93 -21.03
C LEU A 170 3.91 45.20 -20.28
N ILE A 171 3.20 44.13 -19.87
CA ILE A 171 1.93 44.26 -19.15
C ILE A 171 2.15 44.88 -17.76
N SER A 172 3.21 44.48 -17.04
CA SER A 172 3.56 45.07 -15.74
C SER A 172 3.81 46.58 -15.84
N SER A 173 4.53 47.04 -16.88
CA SER A 173 4.78 48.47 -17.12
C SER A 173 3.49 49.23 -17.39
N ARG A 174 2.59 48.67 -18.20
CA ARG A 174 1.29 49.29 -18.50
C ARG A 174 0.42 49.42 -17.25
N LEU A 175 0.42 48.41 -16.39
CA LEU A 175 -0.27 48.46 -15.09
C LEU A 175 0.37 49.52 -14.17
N ALA A 176 1.70 49.66 -14.18
CA ALA A 176 2.39 50.67 -13.41
C ALA A 176 2.08 52.10 -13.88
N ASP A 177 1.93 52.31 -15.19
CA ASP A 177 1.53 53.60 -15.77
C ASP A 177 0.11 54.03 -15.37
N LEU A 178 -0.75 53.07 -14.99
CA LEU A 178 -2.07 53.31 -14.39
C LEU A 178 -2.00 53.64 -12.89
N GLY A 179 -0.81 53.73 -12.31
CA GLY A 179 -0.58 54.06 -10.90
C GLY A 179 -0.58 52.86 -9.95
N LEU A 180 -0.51 51.64 -10.47
CA LEU A 180 -0.41 50.42 -9.67
C LEU A 180 1.05 50.16 -9.28
N GLU A 181 1.36 50.22 -7.99
CA GLU A 181 2.74 50.03 -7.51
C GLU A 181 3.17 48.55 -7.62
N ASN A 182 4.35 48.26 -8.17
CA ASN A 182 4.94 46.92 -8.28
C ASN A 182 3.97 45.79 -8.75
N PRO A 183 3.37 45.91 -9.97
CA PRO A 183 2.49 44.88 -10.50
C PRO A 183 3.25 43.58 -10.79
N ARG A 184 2.75 42.46 -10.28
CA ARG A 184 3.34 41.12 -10.45
C ARG A 184 2.25 40.05 -10.54
N ILE A 185 2.58 38.91 -11.12
CA ILE A 185 1.67 37.76 -11.20
C ILE A 185 1.69 37.01 -9.86
N ALA A 186 0.51 36.63 -9.39
CA ALA A 186 0.30 35.68 -8.31
C ALA A 186 -0.61 34.55 -8.81
N GLY A 187 -0.49 33.37 -8.20
CA GLY A 187 -1.32 32.21 -8.51
C GLY A 187 -1.85 31.56 -7.24
N GLU A 188 -3.08 31.04 -7.30
CA GLU A 188 -3.72 30.33 -6.19
C GLU A 188 -4.52 29.12 -6.69
N VAL A 189 -4.48 28.01 -5.95
CA VAL A 189 -5.30 26.82 -6.18
C VAL A 189 -6.43 26.78 -5.15
N LEU A 190 -7.67 26.76 -5.63
CA LEU A 190 -8.87 26.76 -4.80
C LEU A 190 -9.56 25.38 -4.84
N PRO A 191 -9.89 24.77 -3.69
CA PRO A 191 -10.59 23.49 -3.63
C PRO A 191 -12.11 23.70 -3.66
N TYR A 192 -12.79 23.07 -4.61
CA TYR A 192 -14.25 23.07 -4.73
C TYR A 192 -14.83 21.70 -4.43
N SER A 193 -15.49 21.55 -3.28
CA SER A 193 -16.10 20.27 -2.89
C SER A 193 -17.19 19.83 -3.87
N ILE A 194 -17.21 18.55 -4.23
CA ILE A 194 -18.20 17.97 -5.12
C ILE A 194 -19.22 17.21 -4.27
N ASN A 195 -20.47 17.69 -4.23
CA ASN A 195 -21.55 17.12 -3.42
C ASN A 195 -22.79 16.76 -4.27
N HIS A 196 -22.66 16.75 -5.59
CA HIS A 196 -23.73 16.44 -6.55
C HIS A 196 -23.28 15.36 -7.51
N ASN A 197 -24.16 14.88 -8.40
CA ASN A 197 -23.90 13.74 -9.29
C ASN A 197 -23.46 12.47 -8.53
N VAL A 198 -23.95 12.33 -7.30
CA VAL A 198 -23.74 11.14 -6.45
C VAL A 198 -24.38 9.94 -7.13
N ALA A 199 -23.53 9.01 -7.56
CA ALA A 199 -23.91 7.79 -8.26
C ALA A 199 -24.79 6.90 -7.38
N LYS A 200 -25.79 6.25 -7.99
CA LYS A 200 -26.54 5.18 -7.33
C LYS A 200 -25.77 3.87 -7.40
N GLY A 201 -26.10 2.93 -6.52
CA GLY A 201 -25.24 1.82 -6.13
C GLY A 201 -24.59 0.93 -7.21
N GLU A 202 -25.07 0.89 -8.46
CA GLU A 202 -24.40 0.18 -9.56
C GLU A 202 -23.23 0.97 -10.19
N PHE A 203 -23.25 2.30 -10.06
CA PHE A 203 -22.24 3.23 -10.57
C PHE A 203 -21.30 3.75 -9.47
N ALA A 204 -21.57 3.42 -8.20
CA ALA A 204 -20.62 3.63 -7.11
C ALA A 204 -19.47 2.61 -7.24
N THR A 205 -18.23 3.02 -6.98
CA THR A 205 -17.10 2.11 -7.08
C THR A 205 -17.22 1.00 -6.02
N ARG A 206 -17.01 -0.24 -6.47
CA ARG A 206 -16.87 -1.43 -5.62
C ARG A 206 -15.53 -2.12 -5.83
N GLU A 207 -14.65 -1.49 -6.60
CA GLU A 207 -13.32 -1.99 -6.91
C GLU A 207 -12.36 -1.49 -5.84
N CYS A 208 -11.99 -2.35 -4.89
CA CYS A 208 -11.08 -1.97 -3.79
C CYS A 208 -9.75 -1.41 -4.32
N ARG A 209 -9.29 -1.84 -5.51
CA ARG A 209 -8.04 -1.36 -6.09
C ARG A 209 -8.05 0.13 -6.43
N THR A 210 -9.23 0.76 -6.62
CA THR A 210 -9.34 2.21 -6.82
C THR A 210 -8.67 3.02 -5.70
N CYS A 211 -8.65 2.49 -4.47
CA CYS A 211 -7.99 3.12 -3.33
C CYS A 211 -6.75 2.35 -2.85
N HIS A 212 -6.67 1.04 -3.08
CA HIS A 212 -5.62 0.16 -2.51
C HIS A 212 -4.46 -0.17 -3.45
N ALA A 213 -4.54 0.18 -4.74
CA ALA A 213 -3.44 -0.02 -5.69
C ALA A 213 -2.35 1.07 -5.56
N ASP A 214 -1.20 0.87 -6.19
CA ASP A 214 -0.10 1.83 -6.18
C ASP A 214 -0.47 3.15 -6.91
N GLU A 215 -1.25 3.04 -8.00
CA GLU A 215 -1.87 4.15 -8.73
C GLU A 215 -3.35 4.22 -8.32
N SER A 216 -3.63 4.90 -7.21
CA SER A 216 -4.97 5.02 -6.65
C SER A 216 -5.50 6.45 -6.73
N GLN A 217 -6.81 6.63 -6.59
CA GLN A 217 -7.41 7.98 -6.50
C GLN A 217 -6.91 8.81 -5.32
N ILE A 218 -6.24 8.18 -4.35
CA ILE A 218 -5.70 8.85 -3.17
C ILE A 218 -4.37 9.55 -3.49
N ASN A 219 -3.60 9.06 -4.45
CA ASN A 219 -2.25 9.53 -4.73
C ASN A 219 -1.99 9.80 -6.23
N GLN A 220 -3.00 9.70 -7.08
CA GLN A 220 -2.83 10.02 -8.49
C GLN A 220 -2.55 11.52 -8.68
N PRO A 221 -1.63 11.88 -9.58
CA PRO A 221 -1.44 13.29 -9.95
C PRO A 221 -2.75 13.87 -10.50
N PHE A 222 -3.08 15.09 -10.09
CA PHE A 222 -4.25 15.80 -10.56
C PHE A 222 -3.82 17.04 -11.35
N ASP A 223 -4.07 17.05 -12.66
CA ASP A 223 -3.70 18.16 -13.54
C ASP A 223 -4.35 19.48 -13.08
N LEU A 224 -3.55 20.52 -12.91
CA LEU A 224 -3.99 21.85 -12.51
C LEU A 224 -4.05 22.79 -13.71
N ALA A 225 -3.03 22.76 -14.57
CA ALA A 225 -2.97 23.54 -15.81
C ALA A 225 -1.88 23.02 -16.74
N ASP A 226 -2.07 23.27 -18.03
CA ASP A 226 -1.12 23.04 -19.12
C ASP A 226 -0.07 24.17 -19.26
N ARG A 227 -0.17 25.22 -18.45
CA ARG A 227 0.62 26.45 -18.54
C ARG A 227 1.00 27.00 -17.17
N GLN A 228 2.02 27.85 -17.14
CA GLN A 228 2.48 28.52 -15.91
C GLN A 228 2.77 30.02 -16.15
N PRO A 229 1.73 30.88 -16.16
CA PRO A 229 1.91 32.31 -16.37
C PRO A 229 2.91 32.92 -15.40
N GLY A 230 3.89 33.64 -15.94
CA GLY A 230 4.96 34.27 -15.17
C GLY A 230 5.97 33.30 -14.54
N ASN A 231 5.98 32.02 -14.92
CA ASN A 231 6.69 30.96 -14.21
C ASN A 231 6.33 30.91 -12.71
N VAL A 232 5.09 31.31 -12.37
CA VAL A 232 4.60 31.38 -10.98
C VAL A 232 3.91 30.07 -10.62
N THR A 233 4.48 29.33 -9.67
CA THR A 233 3.81 28.18 -9.04
C THR A 233 2.69 28.71 -8.14
N PRO A 234 1.42 28.32 -8.37
CA PRO A 234 0.31 28.80 -7.58
C PRO A 234 0.38 28.28 -6.15
N ALA A 235 0.05 29.13 -5.17
CA ALA A 235 -0.04 28.74 -3.78
C ALA A 235 -1.34 27.97 -3.52
N LEU A 236 -1.33 27.03 -2.58
CA LEU A 236 -2.54 26.36 -2.13
C LEU A 236 -3.34 27.31 -1.22
N ALA A 237 -4.59 27.59 -1.57
CA ALA A 237 -5.42 28.56 -0.83
C ALA A 237 -5.63 28.12 0.62
N GLU A 238 -5.65 29.09 1.54
CA GLU A 238 -6.18 28.85 2.88
C GLU A 238 -7.69 28.63 2.80
N SER A 239 -8.16 27.45 3.24
CA SER A 239 -9.58 27.12 3.28
C SER A 239 -9.96 26.56 4.63
N THR A 240 -11.03 27.11 5.23
CA THR A 240 -11.59 26.59 6.48
C THR A 240 -12.16 25.19 6.28
N GLY A 241 -11.80 24.25 7.15
CA GLY A 241 -12.32 22.88 7.15
C GLY A 241 -11.79 21.97 6.04
N ILE A 242 -10.73 22.37 5.32
CA ILE A 242 -10.06 21.55 4.30
C ILE A 242 -8.57 21.52 4.63
N SER A 243 -7.98 20.33 4.66
CA SER A 243 -6.53 20.17 4.79
C SER A 243 -5.94 19.71 3.47
N TRP A 244 -4.85 20.34 3.04
CA TRP A 244 -4.11 19.90 1.87
C TRP A 244 -3.25 18.69 2.23
N SER A 245 -3.41 17.60 1.49
CA SER A 245 -2.66 16.36 1.65
C SER A 245 -1.69 16.15 0.49
N GLY A 246 -1.06 17.22 0.03
CA GLY A 246 -0.19 17.21 -1.14
C GLY A 246 0.42 18.57 -1.47
N GLY A 247 1.18 18.59 -2.56
CA GLY A 247 1.84 19.79 -3.07
C GLY A 247 1.63 19.99 -4.57
N VAL A 248 1.96 21.20 -5.05
CA VAL A 248 1.95 21.54 -6.48
C VAL A 248 3.35 21.34 -7.05
N ALA A 249 3.45 20.63 -8.17
CA ALA A 249 4.69 20.44 -8.90
C ALA A 249 4.44 20.55 -10.41
N ALA A 250 5.44 21.04 -11.15
CA ALA A 250 5.44 21.00 -12.61
C ALA A 250 6.08 19.69 -13.09
N THR A 251 5.53 19.11 -14.15
CA THR A 251 6.14 17.99 -14.87
C THR A 251 7.32 18.47 -15.73
N ASP A 252 8.13 17.55 -16.24
CA ASP A 252 9.20 17.86 -17.21
C ASP A 252 8.65 18.51 -18.51
N GLU A 253 7.36 18.32 -18.79
CA GLU A 253 6.64 18.90 -19.94
C GLU A 253 5.99 20.26 -19.62
N GLY A 254 6.13 20.77 -18.40
CA GLY A 254 5.61 22.07 -17.97
C GLY A 254 4.16 22.07 -17.45
N THR A 255 3.48 20.93 -17.47
CA THR A 255 2.13 20.78 -16.90
C THR A 255 2.20 20.88 -15.37
N LEU A 256 1.38 21.74 -14.79
CA LEU A 256 1.23 21.82 -13.33
C LEU A 256 0.27 20.75 -12.84
N GLN A 257 0.69 20.03 -11.81
CA GLN A 257 -0.08 18.96 -11.18
C GLN A 257 -0.11 19.16 -9.67
N PHE A 258 -1.22 18.78 -9.04
CA PHE A 258 -1.31 18.56 -7.61
C PHE A 258 -1.04 17.09 -7.31
N GLN A 259 -0.05 16.82 -6.46
CA GLN A 259 0.35 15.47 -6.07
C GLN A 259 -0.10 15.22 -4.64
N SER A 260 -1.14 14.39 -4.46
CA SER A 260 -1.59 13.96 -3.13
C SER A 260 -0.79 12.78 -2.61
N THR A 261 -0.71 12.65 -1.28
CA THR A 261 -0.10 11.52 -0.59
C THR A 261 -0.96 11.06 0.59
N SER A 262 -0.99 9.75 0.82
CA SER A 262 -1.63 9.11 1.98
C SER A 262 -1.02 9.57 3.31
N GLU A 263 0.29 9.75 3.35
CA GLU A 263 1.04 10.21 4.53
C GLU A 263 0.61 11.61 4.97
N GLU A 264 0.55 12.58 4.05
CA GLU A 264 0.08 13.94 4.35
C GLU A 264 -1.43 13.98 4.62
N ALA A 265 -2.20 13.03 4.08
CA ALA A 265 -3.60 12.81 4.46
C ALA A 265 -3.76 12.14 5.84
N GLY A 266 -2.68 11.71 6.48
CA GLY A 266 -2.71 11.07 7.80
C GLY A 266 -3.30 9.65 7.81
N ILE A 267 -3.29 8.95 6.67
CA ILE A 267 -3.90 7.63 6.51
C ILE A 267 -2.88 6.59 6.08
N TYR A 268 -3.18 5.32 6.39
CA TYR A 268 -2.42 4.18 5.92
C TYR A 268 -3.35 3.20 5.21
N ILE A 269 -2.97 2.82 4.01
CA ILE A 269 -3.72 2.01 3.06
C ILE A 269 -2.93 0.73 2.80
N LEU A 270 -3.54 -0.40 3.14
CA LEU A 270 -2.96 -1.71 2.89
C LEU A 270 -2.75 -1.94 1.38
N GLY A 271 -1.59 -2.45 1.00
CA GLY A 271 -1.19 -2.59 -0.40
C GLY A 271 -0.42 -1.36 -0.88
N HIS A 272 -1.10 -0.20 -0.92
CA HIS A 272 -0.54 1.07 -1.38
C HIS A 272 0.68 1.54 -0.56
N ASP A 273 0.53 1.65 0.76
CA ASP A 273 1.60 2.15 1.66
C ASP A 273 2.62 1.06 2.04
N ALA A 274 2.76 0.02 1.20
CA ALA A 274 3.70 -1.06 1.44
C ALA A 274 5.16 -0.55 1.52
N ASN A 275 5.84 -0.89 2.62
CA ASN A 275 7.20 -0.43 2.85
C ASN A 275 8.23 -1.20 2.00
N SER A 276 8.81 -0.51 1.02
CA SER A 276 9.79 -1.08 0.08
C SER A 276 11.09 -1.56 0.73
N ILE A 277 11.53 -0.95 1.82
CA ILE A 277 12.74 -1.35 2.56
C ILE A 277 12.49 -2.69 3.26
N ILE A 278 11.33 -2.86 3.88
CA ILE A 278 10.94 -4.14 4.50
C ILE A 278 10.82 -5.23 3.43
N ASP A 279 10.24 -4.93 2.28
CA ASP A 279 10.18 -5.85 1.15
C ASP A 279 11.57 -6.23 0.63
N LEU A 280 12.49 -5.26 0.55
CA LEU A 280 13.88 -5.52 0.17
C LEU A 280 14.57 -6.43 1.18
N ILE A 281 14.48 -6.13 2.47
CA ILE A 281 15.09 -6.95 3.54
C ILE A 281 14.50 -8.36 3.53
N GLY A 282 13.18 -8.47 3.46
CA GLY A 282 12.46 -9.75 3.45
C GLY A 282 12.77 -10.59 2.22
N SER A 283 12.77 -9.99 1.04
CA SER A 283 13.12 -10.67 -0.22
C SER A 283 14.58 -11.10 -0.27
N LEU A 284 15.52 -10.28 0.22
CA LEU A 284 16.93 -10.66 0.34
C LEU A 284 17.12 -11.84 1.29
N ALA A 285 16.41 -11.87 2.42
CA ALA A 285 16.43 -13.01 3.35
C ALA A 285 15.90 -14.28 2.67
N PHE A 286 14.77 -14.20 1.97
CA PHE A 286 14.15 -15.32 1.26
C PHE A 286 15.03 -15.86 0.13
N VAL A 287 15.53 -14.97 -0.74
CA VAL A 287 16.45 -15.32 -1.83
C VAL A 287 17.76 -15.88 -1.28
N GLY A 288 18.29 -15.31 -0.20
CA GLY A 288 19.48 -15.82 0.49
C GLY A 288 19.31 -17.27 0.96
N VAL A 289 18.16 -17.59 1.57
CA VAL A 289 17.81 -18.96 1.97
C VAL A 289 17.66 -19.87 0.74
N LEU A 290 16.96 -19.44 -0.31
CA LEU A 290 16.81 -20.21 -1.54
C LEU A 290 18.16 -20.54 -2.19
N LEU A 291 19.05 -19.55 -2.32
CA LEU A 291 20.40 -19.74 -2.84
C LEU A 291 21.20 -20.68 -1.94
N GLY A 292 21.14 -20.49 -0.63
CA GLY A 292 21.79 -21.38 0.34
C GLY A 292 21.34 -22.83 0.20
N VAL A 293 20.03 -23.06 0.08
CA VAL A 293 19.42 -24.39 -0.14
C VAL A 293 19.87 -24.98 -1.47
N PHE A 294 19.85 -24.20 -2.56
CA PHE A 294 20.24 -24.66 -3.89
C PHE A 294 21.73 -25.04 -3.95
N LEU A 295 22.60 -24.18 -3.40
CA LEU A 295 24.04 -24.43 -3.31
C LEU A 295 24.33 -25.65 -2.44
N HIS A 296 23.74 -25.70 -1.25
CA HIS A 296 23.96 -26.81 -0.32
C HIS A 296 23.44 -28.14 -0.91
N GLY A 297 22.26 -28.15 -1.53
CA GLY A 297 21.70 -29.32 -2.19
C GLY A 297 22.54 -29.77 -3.39
N GLY A 298 23.00 -28.82 -4.21
CA GLY A 298 23.88 -29.09 -5.37
C GLY A 298 25.23 -29.65 -4.95
N LEU A 299 25.85 -29.09 -3.91
CA LEU A 299 27.09 -29.62 -3.32
C LEU A 299 26.89 -31.04 -2.78
N ARG A 300 25.80 -31.30 -2.06
CA ARG A 300 25.48 -32.65 -1.56
C ARG A 300 25.41 -33.65 -2.70
N TRP A 301 24.69 -33.33 -3.77
CA TRP A 301 24.57 -34.18 -4.94
C TRP A 301 25.91 -34.39 -5.65
N TRP A 302 26.72 -33.35 -5.78
CA TRP A 302 28.04 -33.42 -6.41
C TRP A 302 29.01 -34.30 -5.61
N TYR A 303 29.09 -34.12 -4.29
CA TYR A 303 29.93 -34.96 -3.42
C TYR A 303 29.43 -36.41 -3.36
N ALA A 304 28.11 -36.63 -3.32
CA ALA A 304 27.53 -37.97 -3.36
C ALA A 304 27.88 -38.72 -4.65
N ARG A 305 27.98 -38.02 -5.79
CA ARG A 305 28.42 -38.61 -7.07
C ARG A 305 29.91 -38.98 -7.10
N GLN A 306 30.74 -38.33 -6.29
CA GLN A 306 32.18 -38.59 -6.26
C GLN A 306 32.57 -39.70 -5.28
N GLN A 307 31.76 -39.97 -4.27
CA GLN A 307 32.05 -41.01 -3.29
C GLN A 307 31.65 -42.40 -3.84
N ALA A 308 32.64 -43.27 -4.01
CA ALA A 308 32.45 -44.64 -4.52
C ALA A 308 31.93 -45.64 -3.47
N THR A 309 31.90 -45.25 -2.19
CA THR A 309 31.54 -46.13 -1.07
C THR A 309 30.40 -45.52 -0.26
N HIS A 310 29.22 -46.12 -0.35
CA HIS A 310 28.13 -45.85 0.58
C HIS A 310 28.41 -46.58 1.90
N HIS A 311 28.52 -45.85 3.01
CA HIS A 311 28.47 -46.46 4.33
C HIS A 311 27.03 -46.93 4.56
N GLU A 312 26.80 -48.23 4.62
CA GLU A 312 25.49 -48.78 4.97
C GLU A 312 25.28 -48.62 6.48
N VAL A 313 24.50 -47.61 6.87
CA VAL A 313 24.06 -47.43 8.25
C VAL A 313 22.86 -48.34 8.49
N ALA A 314 22.89 -49.13 9.55
CA ALA A 314 21.75 -49.96 9.93
C ALA A 314 20.56 -49.09 10.35
N LEU A 315 19.38 -49.37 9.80
CA LEU A 315 18.14 -48.62 10.07
C LEU A 315 17.15 -49.47 10.86
N ARG A 316 16.36 -48.84 11.74
CA ARG A 316 15.21 -49.45 12.41
C ARG A 316 13.94 -48.63 12.16
N GLU A 317 12.81 -49.29 11.92
CA GLU A 317 11.52 -48.61 11.81
C GLU A 317 10.97 -48.29 13.20
N VAL A 318 10.59 -47.02 13.40
CA VAL A 318 10.01 -46.53 14.65
C VAL A 318 8.74 -45.75 14.33
N TYR A 319 7.66 -46.06 15.04
CA TYR A 319 6.45 -45.25 14.99
C TYR A 319 6.69 -43.93 15.73
N MET A 320 6.89 -42.86 14.96
CA MET A 320 7.43 -41.58 15.41
C MET A 320 6.33 -40.55 15.64
N TYR A 321 5.34 -40.49 14.74
CA TYR A 321 4.32 -39.45 14.73
C TYR A 321 2.93 -40.04 14.83
N ASP A 322 2.15 -39.58 15.82
CA ASP A 322 0.76 -40.00 16.01
C ASP A 322 -0.18 -39.42 14.95
N VAL A 323 -1.35 -40.06 14.74
CA VAL A 323 -2.34 -39.62 13.73
C VAL A 323 -2.73 -38.15 13.93
N TYR A 324 -2.94 -37.76 15.20
CA TYR A 324 -3.24 -36.38 15.57
C TYR A 324 -2.13 -35.42 15.16
N GLU A 325 -0.86 -35.72 15.50
CA GLU A 325 0.29 -34.87 15.17
C GLU A 325 0.40 -34.65 13.66
N ARG A 326 0.13 -35.69 12.85
CA ARG A 326 0.14 -35.60 11.39
C ARG A 326 -0.98 -34.74 10.84
N LEU A 327 -2.22 -34.96 11.29
CA LEU A 327 -3.36 -34.14 10.87
C LEU A 327 -3.17 -32.67 11.24
N TRP A 328 -2.73 -32.41 12.47
CA TRP A 328 -2.42 -31.07 12.95
C TRP A 328 -1.36 -30.38 12.09
N HIS A 329 -0.25 -31.06 11.81
CA HIS A 329 0.84 -30.54 11.00
C HIS A 329 0.41 -30.21 9.57
N TRP A 330 -0.30 -31.11 8.89
CA TRP A 330 -0.71 -30.89 7.50
C TRP A 330 -1.79 -29.83 7.37
N LEU A 331 -2.72 -29.74 8.33
CA LEU A 331 -3.67 -28.63 8.40
C LEU A 331 -2.93 -27.29 8.60
N GLN A 332 -1.97 -27.24 9.52
CA GLN A 332 -1.16 -26.06 9.75
C GLN A 332 -0.33 -25.67 8.51
N THR A 333 0.26 -26.64 7.83
CA THR A 333 1.04 -26.43 6.61
C THR A 333 0.17 -25.83 5.51
N GLY A 334 -1.00 -26.42 5.25
CA GLY A 334 -1.95 -25.90 4.27
C GLY A 334 -2.42 -24.48 4.60
N ALA A 335 -2.76 -24.23 5.86
CA ALA A 335 -3.20 -22.92 6.32
C ALA A 335 -2.12 -21.84 6.15
N ILE A 336 -0.87 -22.11 6.57
CA ILE A 336 0.23 -21.14 6.46
C ILE A 336 0.57 -20.85 5.01
N LEU A 337 0.62 -21.86 4.13
CA LEU A 337 0.91 -21.65 2.71
C LEU A 337 -0.16 -20.77 2.03
N LEU A 338 -1.44 -21.03 2.34
CA LEU A 338 -2.54 -20.23 1.80
C LEU A 338 -2.57 -18.82 2.42
N LEU A 339 -2.22 -18.66 3.70
CA LEU A 339 -2.05 -17.36 4.34
C LEU A 339 -0.93 -16.54 3.71
N LEU A 340 0.22 -17.14 3.43
CA LEU A 340 1.32 -16.48 2.72
C LEU A 340 0.88 -16.04 1.31
N PHE A 341 0.18 -16.91 0.59
CA PHE A 341 -0.32 -16.59 -0.75
C PHE A 341 -1.32 -15.44 -0.72
N THR A 342 -2.38 -15.54 0.09
CA THR A 342 -3.40 -14.49 0.21
C THR A 342 -2.80 -13.19 0.77
N GLY A 343 -1.88 -13.27 1.73
CA GLY A 343 -1.18 -12.11 2.27
C GLY A 343 -0.33 -11.40 1.22
N LEU A 344 0.36 -12.14 0.34
CA LEU A 344 1.12 -11.57 -0.77
C LEU A 344 0.23 -10.83 -1.76
N VAL A 345 -0.96 -11.39 -2.08
CA VAL A 345 -1.94 -10.73 -2.97
C VAL A 345 -2.48 -9.43 -2.34
N ILE A 346 -2.75 -9.44 -1.03
CA ILE A 346 -3.19 -8.24 -0.29
C ILE A 346 -2.08 -7.19 -0.24
N HIS A 347 -0.82 -7.63 -0.09
CA HIS A 347 0.35 -6.75 0.00
C HIS A 347 0.75 -6.10 -1.34
N LYS A 348 0.50 -6.77 -2.48
CA LYS A 348 0.81 -6.26 -3.83
C LYS A 348 -0.39 -6.41 -4.78
N PRO A 349 -1.50 -5.68 -4.57
CA PRO A 349 -2.73 -5.88 -5.32
C PRO A 349 -2.60 -5.57 -6.82
N ALA A 350 -1.75 -4.60 -7.20
CA ALA A 350 -1.51 -4.25 -8.60
C ALA A 350 -0.85 -5.40 -9.37
N THR A 351 0.13 -6.09 -8.78
CA THR A 351 0.81 -7.24 -9.39
C THR A 351 -0.12 -8.45 -9.54
N PHE A 352 -1.09 -8.60 -8.64
CA PHE A 352 -2.00 -9.75 -8.56
C PHE A 352 -3.44 -9.41 -8.96
N GLY A 353 -3.63 -8.48 -9.90
CA GLY A 353 -4.95 -7.94 -10.30
C GLY A 353 -5.98 -8.94 -10.86
N ILE A 354 -5.59 -10.19 -11.13
CA ILE A 354 -6.50 -11.28 -11.53
C ILE A 354 -7.36 -11.75 -10.33
N PHE A 355 -6.88 -11.55 -9.10
CA PHE A 355 -7.58 -11.99 -7.90
C PHE A 355 -8.43 -10.87 -7.30
N SER A 356 -9.63 -11.21 -6.83
CA SER A 356 -10.48 -10.25 -6.11
C SER A 356 -9.87 -9.91 -4.76
N PHE A 357 -9.47 -8.65 -4.57
CA PHE A 357 -8.87 -8.17 -3.33
C PHE A 357 -9.75 -8.48 -2.11
N ARG A 358 -11.05 -8.14 -2.19
CA ARG A 358 -12.03 -8.44 -1.14
C ARG A 358 -12.05 -9.90 -0.75
N TYR A 359 -12.11 -10.79 -1.75
CA TYR A 359 -12.16 -12.22 -1.51
C TYR A 359 -10.87 -12.72 -0.86
N MET A 360 -9.71 -12.20 -1.28
CA MET A 360 -8.42 -12.56 -0.69
C MET A 360 -8.33 -12.15 0.78
N VAL A 361 -8.78 -10.95 1.15
CA VAL A 361 -8.89 -10.51 2.55
C VAL A 361 -9.81 -11.43 3.36
N GLN A 362 -10.98 -11.79 2.82
CA GLN A 362 -11.92 -12.69 3.50
C GLN A 362 -11.31 -14.08 3.74
N VAL A 363 -10.72 -14.68 2.70
CA VAL A 363 -10.05 -15.99 2.80
C VAL A 363 -8.88 -15.94 3.78
N HIS A 364 -8.07 -14.87 3.75
CA HIS A 364 -6.97 -14.67 4.68
C HIS A 364 -7.45 -14.68 6.13
N ASN A 365 -8.51 -13.91 6.45
CA ASN A 365 -9.07 -13.84 7.79
C ASN A 365 -9.64 -15.19 8.26
N ILE A 366 -10.34 -15.92 7.39
CA ILE A 366 -10.87 -17.26 7.71
C ILE A 366 -9.73 -18.23 8.01
N LEU A 367 -8.68 -18.24 7.17
CA LEU A 367 -7.51 -19.10 7.37
C LEU A 367 -6.74 -18.73 8.64
N ALA A 368 -6.66 -17.43 8.97
CA ALA A 368 -6.03 -16.96 10.19
C ALA A 368 -6.80 -17.46 11.42
N ALA A 369 -8.13 -17.38 11.41
CA ALA A 369 -8.97 -17.93 12.48
C ALA A 369 -8.80 -19.46 12.62
N ILE A 370 -8.78 -20.20 11.50
CA ILE A 370 -8.50 -21.64 11.49
C ILE A 370 -7.13 -21.93 12.11
N LEU A 371 -6.09 -21.18 11.73
CA LEU A 371 -4.73 -21.35 12.25
C LEU A 371 -4.68 -21.07 13.76
N VAL A 372 -5.33 -20.02 14.24
CA VAL A 372 -5.39 -19.68 15.68
C VAL A 372 -6.10 -20.77 16.48
N ILE A 373 -7.25 -21.26 15.99
CA ILE A 373 -7.98 -22.37 16.64
C ILE A 373 -7.11 -23.63 16.65
N ASN A 374 -6.46 -23.96 15.53
CA ASN A 374 -5.57 -25.11 15.42
C ASN A 374 -4.37 -25.00 16.38
N ALA A 375 -3.78 -23.82 16.50
CA ALA A 375 -2.69 -23.55 17.44
C ALA A 375 -3.14 -23.67 18.90
N ALA A 376 -4.33 -23.15 19.25
CA ALA A 376 -4.89 -23.27 20.59
C ALA A 376 -5.20 -24.72 20.99
N LEU A 377 -5.80 -25.50 20.08
CA LEU A 377 -6.06 -26.93 20.28
C LEU A 377 -4.76 -27.73 20.44
N SER A 378 -3.73 -27.38 19.67
CA SER A 378 -2.40 -27.99 19.80
C SER A 378 -1.73 -27.67 21.12
N LEU A 379 -1.77 -26.40 21.55
CA LEU A 379 -1.25 -26.01 22.86
C LEU A 379 -1.95 -26.79 23.97
N PHE A 380 -3.28 -26.90 23.92
CA PHE A 380 -4.05 -27.69 24.87
C PHE A 380 -3.64 -29.17 24.85
N TYR A 381 -3.53 -29.79 23.68
CA TYR A 381 -3.11 -31.19 23.54
C TYR A 381 -1.71 -31.44 24.14
N HIS A 382 -0.73 -30.58 23.85
CA HIS A 382 0.64 -30.73 24.35
C HIS A 382 0.76 -30.48 25.85
N LEU A 383 -0.08 -29.60 26.41
CA LEU A 383 -0.19 -29.39 27.86
C LEU A 383 -0.84 -30.58 28.55
N ALA A 384 -1.93 -31.12 27.99
CA ALA A 384 -2.68 -32.24 28.56
C ALA A 384 -1.93 -33.58 28.48
N SER A 385 -1.21 -33.82 27.38
CA SER A 385 -0.40 -35.04 27.17
C SER A 385 0.96 -35.00 27.88
N GLY A 386 1.45 -33.81 28.25
CA GLY A 386 2.79 -33.64 28.83
C GLY A 386 3.93 -33.66 27.80
N GLU A 387 3.61 -33.78 26.51
CA GLU A 387 4.56 -33.78 25.38
C GLU A 387 5.31 -32.44 25.23
N ILE A 388 4.82 -31.36 25.87
CA ILE A 388 5.47 -30.03 25.87
C ILE A 388 6.95 -30.07 26.29
N LYS A 389 7.34 -31.06 27.11
CA LYS A 389 8.73 -31.25 27.55
C LYS A 389 9.72 -31.50 26.40
N GLN A 390 9.25 -32.01 25.25
CA GLN A 390 10.10 -32.27 24.07
C GLN A 390 10.57 -30.99 23.37
N TYR A 391 9.86 -29.87 23.58
CA TYR A 391 10.16 -28.57 22.97
C TYR A 391 11.00 -27.66 23.87
N LEU A 392 11.26 -28.06 25.13
CA LEU A 392 12.07 -27.28 26.06
C LEU A 392 13.55 -27.70 25.96
N PRO A 393 14.46 -26.80 25.54
CA PRO A 393 15.88 -27.11 25.46
C PRO A 393 16.45 -27.38 26.86
N LYS A 394 17.26 -28.45 26.99
CA LYS A 394 17.92 -28.79 28.26
C LYS A 394 19.02 -27.77 28.56
N PRO A 395 19.05 -27.14 29.75
CA PRO A 395 19.96 -26.01 30.01
C PRO A 395 21.46 -26.36 30.05
N ARG A 396 21.84 -27.63 30.17
CA ARG A 396 23.25 -28.07 30.18
C ARG A 396 23.62 -28.75 28.86
N GLY A 397 24.68 -28.28 28.21
CA GLY A 397 25.26 -28.88 27.00
C GLY A 397 24.53 -28.58 25.68
N PHE A 398 23.44 -27.81 25.70
CA PHE A 398 22.67 -27.49 24.50
C PHE A 398 23.49 -26.74 23.44
N PHE A 399 24.29 -25.74 23.86
CA PHE A 399 25.11 -24.97 22.94
C PHE A 399 26.15 -25.84 22.22
N ASP A 400 26.84 -26.72 22.95
CA ASP A 400 27.80 -27.66 22.36
C ASP A 400 27.12 -28.61 21.36
N GLN A 401 25.91 -29.10 21.70
CA GLN A 401 25.12 -29.95 20.83
C GLN A 401 24.62 -29.21 19.58
N ALA A 402 24.22 -27.94 19.71
CA ALA A 402 23.82 -27.09 18.60
C ALA A 402 24.99 -26.77 17.66
N ILE A 403 26.19 -26.51 18.21
CA ILE A 403 27.43 -26.34 17.42
C ILE A 403 27.77 -27.63 16.69
N THR A 404 27.69 -28.78 17.36
CA THR A 404 27.95 -30.10 16.76
C THR A 404 26.98 -30.37 15.61
N GLN A 405 25.68 -30.10 15.80
CA GLN A 405 24.67 -30.22 14.75
C GLN A 405 24.95 -29.27 13.57
N SER A 406 25.40 -28.05 13.85
CA SER A 406 25.72 -27.06 12.82
C SER A 406 26.94 -27.49 11.99
N LEU A 407 28.00 -27.98 12.65
CA LEU A 407 29.18 -28.52 11.98
C LEU A 407 28.84 -29.74 11.11
N PHE A 408 27.90 -30.58 11.54
CA PHE A 408 27.39 -31.66 10.71
C PHE A 408 26.76 -31.14 9.42
N TYR A 409 25.82 -30.18 9.48
CA TYR A 409 25.20 -29.64 8.27
C TYR A 409 26.18 -28.88 7.36
N VAL A 410 27.14 -28.15 7.93
CA VAL A 410 28.09 -27.36 7.13
C VAL A 410 29.22 -28.23 6.54
N ARG A 411 29.54 -29.38 7.15
CA ARG A 411 30.70 -30.19 6.77
C ARG A 411 30.46 -31.70 6.78
N GLY A 412 29.95 -32.25 7.88
CA GLY A 412 29.82 -33.70 8.08
C GLY A 412 28.91 -34.38 7.05
N ILE A 413 27.80 -33.73 6.69
CA ILE A 413 26.83 -34.24 5.71
C ILE A 413 27.43 -34.44 4.31
N PHE A 414 28.42 -33.63 3.92
CA PHE A 414 29.12 -33.78 2.64
C PHE A 414 30.14 -34.93 2.65
N ARG A 415 30.54 -35.38 3.85
CA ARG A 415 31.48 -36.49 4.07
C ARG A 415 30.78 -37.81 4.35
N ASN A 416 29.45 -37.83 4.29
CA ASN A 416 28.64 -39.00 4.63
C ASN A 416 28.94 -39.52 6.05
N GLU A 417 29.26 -38.61 6.97
CA GLU A 417 29.39 -38.90 8.40
C GLU A 417 28.00 -39.26 8.97
N PRO A 418 27.89 -40.15 9.96
CA PRO A 418 26.61 -40.48 10.59
C PRO A 418 26.02 -39.27 11.32
N HIS A 419 24.69 -39.23 11.47
CA HIS A 419 24.05 -38.10 12.14
C HIS A 419 24.49 -38.03 13.63
N PRO A 420 24.82 -36.85 14.18
CA PRO A 420 25.44 -36.74 15.52
C PRO A 420 24.51 -37.07 16.68
N PHE A 421 23.19 -37.16 16.44
CA PHE A 421 22.20 -37.47 17.47
C PHE A 421 21.20 -38.49 16.98
N ASP A 422 20.98 -39.51 17.81
CA ASP A 422 19.95 -40.52 17.66
C ASP A 422 18.56 -39.89 17.77
N LYS A 423 17.65 -40.33 16.88
CA LYS A 423 16.24 -40.00 16.95
C LYS A 423 15.48 -41.20 17.53
N ASP A 424 14.68 -40.94 18.55
CA ASP A 424 13.74 -41.89 19.13
C ASP A 424 12.40 -41.19 19.43
N ARG A 425 11.39 -41.96 19.88
CA ARG A 425 10.04 -41.43 20.12
C ARG A 425 10.01 -40.31 21.19
N ASP A 426 10.90 -40.38 22.17
CA ASP A 426 10.97 -39.43 23.29
C ASP A 426 11.87 -38.23 22.97
N ARG A 427 12.70 -38.33 21.92
CA ARG A 427 13.64 -37.34 21.42
C ARG A 427 13.51 -37.19 19.91
N LYS A 428 12.35 -36.69 19.47
CA LYS A 428 12.02 -36.50 18.05
C LYS A 428 12.84 -35.39 17.36
N LEU A 429 13.41 -34.46 18.12
CA LEU A 429 14.01 -33.21 17.61
C LEU A 429 15.51 -33.14 17.90
N ASN A 430 16.29 -32.74 16.89
CA ASN A 430 17.69 -32.37 17.08
C ASN A 430 17.82 -30.97 17.73
N PRO A 431 18.98 -30.60 18.29
CA PRO A 431 19.15 -29.32 18.99
C PRO A 431 18.83 -28.09 18.14
N LEU A 432 19.17 -28.10 16.85
CA LEU A 432 18.91 -26.99 15.93
C LEU A 432 17.41 -26.87 15.62
N GLN A 433 16.71 -28.00 15.47
CA GLN A 433 15.27 -28.07 15.33
C GLN A 433 14.57 -27.59 16.61
N GLN A 434 15.03 -27.99 17.79
CA GLN A 434 14.48 -27.50 19.07
C GLN A 434 14.54 -25.96 19.16
N MET A 435 15.69 -25.36 18.83
CA MET A 435 15.81 -23.89 18.78
C MET A 435 14.86 -23.27 17.77
N THR A 436 14.73 -23.90 16.59
CA THR A 436 13.87 -23.41 15.51
C THR A 436 12.39 -23.47 15.91
N TYR A 437 11.92 -24.59 16.46
CA TYR A 437 10.57 -24.74 16.99
C TYR A 437 10.30 -23.81 18.17
N PHE A 438 11.28 -23.60 19.05
CA PHE A 438 11.17 -22.63 20.13
C PHE A 438 10.93 -21.22 19.58
N ALA A 439 11.75 -20.78 18.61
CA ALA A 439 11.60 -19.47 17.97
C ALA A 439 10.25 -19.36 17.22
N ILE A 440 9.82 -20.40 16.52
CA ILE A 440 8.55 -20.34 15.79
C ILE A 440 7.37 -20.29 16.74
N LEU A 441 7.29 -21.20 17.69
CA LEU A 441 6.12 -21.34 18.57
C LEU A 441 6.01 -20.23 19.61
N ASN A 442 7.14 -19.66 20.05
CA ASN A 442 7.13 -18.65 21.12
C ASN A 442 7.43 -17.23 20.64
N LEU A 443 7.92 -17.05 19.42
CA LEU A 443 8.23 -15.72 18.88
C LEU A 443 7.49 -15.46 17.57
N LEU A 444 7.84 -16.15 16.47
CA LEU A 444 7.32 -15.80 15.15
C LEU A 444 5.80 -15.99 15.05
N LEU A 445 5.27 -17.15 15.43
CA LEU A 445 3.84 -17.46 15.32
C LEU A 445 2.99 -16.57 16.24
N PRO A 446 3.32 -16.39 17.53
CA PRO A 446 2.62 -15.43 18.38
C PRO A 446 2.67 -14.00 17.84
N LEU A 447 3.82 -13.53 17.36
CA LEU A 447 3.93 -12.19 16.79
C LEU A 447 3.08 -12.04 15.53
N GLN A 448 3.05 -13.02 14.62
CA GLN A 448 2.19 -12.99 13.44
C GLN A 448 0.70 -12.94 13.83
N ILE A 449 0.30 -13.76 14.81
CA ILE A 449 -1.09 -13.81 15.30
C ILE A 449 -1.46 -12.47 15.96
N ILE A 450 -0.61 -11.94 16.84
CA ILE A 450 -0.87 -10.69 17.58
C ILE A 450 -0.97 -9.52 16.61
N THR A 451 0.00 -9.37 15.70
CA THR A 451 -0.01 -8.29 14.69
C THR A 451 -1.22 -8.40 13.77
N GLY A 452 -1.56 -9.61 13.30
CA GLY A 452 -2.75 -9.84 12.47
C GLY A 452 -4.05 -9.53 13.21
N ALA A 453 -4.16 -9.92 14.48
CA ALA A 453 -5.33 -9.64 15.32
C ALA A 453 -5.48 -8.14 15.61
N LEU A 454 -4.37 -7.42 15.84
CA LEU A 454 -4.38 -5.97 16.03
C LEU A 454 -4.80 -5.25 14.76
N MET A 455 -4.31 -5.67 13.58
CA MET A 455 -4.72 -5.13 12.28
C MET A 455 -6.21 -5.41 11.99
N TRP A 456 -6.66 -6.64 12.26
CA TRP A 456 -8.07 -7.04 12.09
C TRP A 456 -9.00 -6.25 13.02
N GLY A 457 -8.55 -5.96 14.24
CA GLY A 457 -9.30 -5.25 15.28
C GLY A 457 -9.20 -3.73 15.23
N VAL A 458 -8.55 -3.11 14.23
CA VAL A 458 -8.42 -1.63 14.13
C VAL A 458 -9.79 -0.94 14.15
N GLN A 459 -10.81 -1.53 13.54
CA GLN A 459 -12.16 -0.99 13.49
C GLN A 459 -12.89 -1.06 14.85
N GLN A 460 -12.49 -1.97 15.74
CA GLN A 460 -13.11 -2.17 17.06
C GLN A 460 -12.33 -1.49 18.18
N TRP A 461 -11.01 -1.46 18.07
CA TRP A 461 -10.09 -0.98 19.11
C TRP A 461 -9.03 -0.02 18.54
N PRO A 462 -9.46 1.07 17.87
CA PRO A 462 -8.54 1.98 17.16
C PRO A 462 -7.50 2.60 18.10
N GLU A 463 -7.89 2.99 19.32
CA GLU A 463 -6.95 3.53 20.32
C GLU A 463 -5.84 2.54 20.71
N THR A 464 -6.17 1.25 20.82
CA THR A 464 -5.19 0.23 21.22
C THR A 464 -4.19 0.00 20.09
N ALA A 465 -4.66 -0.05 18.85
CA ALA A 465 -3.79 -0.13 17.69
C ALA A 465 -2.91 1.12 17.57
N ALA A 466 -3.47 2.31 17.76
CA ALA A 466 -2.74 3.58 17.70
C ALA A 466 -1.60 3.66 18.74
N ARG A 467 -1.82 3.20 19.98
CA ARG A 467 -0.78 3.14 21.02
C ARG A 467 0.41 2.24 20.65
N LEU A 468 0.20 1.28 19.75
CA LEU A 468 1.22 0.38 19.24
C LEU A 468 1.80 0.85 17.89
N GLY A 469 1.55 2.10 17.49
CA GLY A 469 2.04 2.70 16.24
C GLY A 469 1.06 2.63 15.06
N GLY A 470 -0.14 2.08 15.27
CA GLY A 470 -1.18 2.00 14.24
C GLY A 470 -0.79 1.12 13.04
N LEU A 471 -1.55 1.25 11.96
CA LEU A 471 -1.26 0.53 10.71
C LEU A 471 0.13 0.84 10.10
N PRO A 472 0.67 2.08 10.16
CA PRO A 472 2.02 2.39 9.66
C PRO A 472 3.13 1.54 10.29
N PHE A 473 2.96 1.09 11.52
CA PHE A 473 3.90 0.17 12.17
C PHE A 473 3.48 -1.30 12.02
N LEU A 474 2.21 -1.61 12.28
CA LEU A 474 1.72 -2.98 12.36
C LEU A 474 1.83 -3.71 11.01
N ALA A 475 1.48 -3.06 9.89
CA ALA A 475 1.46 -3.71 8.59
C ALA A 475 2.87 -4.04 8.05
N PRO A 476 3.87 -3.14 8.09
CA PRO A 476 5.24 -3.50 7.74
C PRO A 476 5.82 -4.58 8.66
N PHE A 477 5.53 -4.52 9.97
CA PHE A 477 6.01 -5.53 10.92
C PHE A 477 5.39 -6.92 10.67
N HIS A 478 4.08 -6.99 10.40
CA HIS A 478 3.38 -8.23 10.03
C HIS A 478 3.95 -8.84 8.75
N THR A 479 4.27 -7.99 7.76
CA THR A 479 4.87 -8.38 6.48
C THR A 479 6.30 -8.91 6.67
N LEU A 480 7.11 -8.27 7.52
CA LEU A 480 8.45 -8.75 7.84
C LEU A 480 8.41 -10.16 8.44
N ILE A 481 7.51 -10.41 9.40
CA ILE A 481 7.37 -11.74 10.02
C ILE A 481 6.89 -12.77 8.98
N ALA A 482 6.01 -12.38 8.06
CA ALA A 482 5.57 -13.24 6.95
C ALA A 482 6.73 -13.65 6.02
N TRP A 483 7.64 -12.72 5.69
CA TRP A 483 8.87 -13.02 4.95
C TRP A 483 9.78 -14.01 5.68
N LEU A 484 9.92 -13.87 7.01
CA LEU A 484 10.68 -14.81 7.83
C LEU A 484 10.01 -16.20 7.85
N PHE A 485 8.68 -16.27 7.89
CA PHE A 485 7.94 -17.53 7.77
C PHE A 485 8.13 -18.20 6.40
N ALA A 486 8.05 -17.43 5.31
CA ALA A 486 8.30 -17.95 3.97
C ALA A 486 9.72 -18.53 3.84
N SER A 487 10.71 -17.80 4.36
CA SER A 487 12.11 -18.24 4.40
C SER A 487 12.29 -19.51 5.24
N PHE A 488 11.65 -19.56 6.41
CA PHE A 488 11.65 -20.74 7.26
C PHE A 488 11.05 -21.95 6.55
N ILE A 489 9.92 -21.82 5.84
CA ILE A 489 9.27 -22.93 5.14
C ILE A 489 10.22 -23.53 4.09
N VAL A 490 10.89 -22.71 3.29
CA VAL A 490 11.87 -23.17 2.30
C VAL A 490 12.99 -23.96 2.97
N MET A 491 13.59 -23.40 4.02
CA MET A 491 14.65 -24.08 4.78
C MET A 491 14.14 -25.38 5.43
N HIS A 492 12.95 -25.35 6.02
CA HIS A 492 12.34 -26.48 6.71
C HIS A 492 12.12 -27.65 5.75
N VAL A 493 11.46 -27.40 4.62
CA VAL A 493 11.23 -28.42 3.58
C VAL A 493 12.57 -28.97 3.09
N TYR A 494 13.57 -28.13 2.86
CA TYR A 494 14.90 -28.59 2.48
C TYR A 494 15.53 -29.51 3.53
N LEU A 495 15.50 -29.14 4.81
CA LEU A 495 16.07 -29.95 5.89
C LEU A 495 15.39 -31.33 5.98
N THR A 496 14.11 -31.46 5.63
CA THR A 496 13.47 -32.80 5.56
C THR A 496 14.07 -33.74 4.52
N THR A 497 14.80 -33.19 3.54
CA THR A 497 15.52 -33.96 2.49
C THR A 497 16.96 -34.33 2.86
N THR A 498 17.39 -34.00 4.07
CA THR A 498 18.77 -34.24 4.54
C THR A 498 18.98 -35.59 5.21
N GLY A 499 17.94 -36.40 5.35
CA GLY A 499 18.03 -37.78 5.86
C GLY A 499 18.66 -38.76 4.84
N HIS A 500 18.67 -40.05 5.21
CA HIS A 500 19.24 -41.15 4.41
C HIS A 500 18.61 -41.29 3.01
N LYS A 501 17.34 -40.89 2.86
CA LYS A 501 16.67 -40.71 1.57
C LYS A 501 16.03 -39.32 1.52
N PRO A 502 16.00 -38.64 0.36
CA PRO A 502 15.40 -37.31 0.25
C PRO A 502 13.93 -37.22 0.67
N MET A 503 13.18 -38.32 0.58
CA MET A 503 11.76 -38.37 0.95
C MET A 503 11.49 -39.02 2.30
N ALA A 504 12.53 -39.47 3.03
CA ALA A 504 12.34 -40.20 4.29
C ALA A 504 11.57 -39.38 5.33
N GLY A 505 11.99 -38.13 5.57
CA GLY A 505 11.33 -37.26 6.54
C GLY A 505 9.89 -36.92 6.16
N ILE A 506 9.64 -36.63 4.87
CA ILE A 506 8.29 -36.34 4.36
C ILE A 506 7.39 -37.57 4.51
N ARG A 507 7.88 -38.76 4.13
CA ARG A 507 7.17 -40.02 4.28
C ARG A 507 6.85 -40.32 5.74
N ALA A 508 7.79 -40.07 6.65
CA ALA A 508 7.56 -40.23 8.08
C ALA A 508 6.43 -39.33 8.58
N MET A 509 6.38 -38.07 8.12
CA MET A 509 5.30 -37.14 8.49
C MET A 509 3.94 -37.45 7.83
N MET A 510 3.93 -38.20 6.72
CA MET A 510 2.69 -38.68 6.08
C MET A 510 2.17 -39.97 6.73
N MET A 511 3.06 -40.95 6.93
CA MET A 511 2.70 -42.32 7.32
C MET A 511 2.79 -42.57 8.83
N GLY A 512 3.58 -41.77 9.55
CA GLY A 512 3.84 -41.92 10.99
C GLY A 512 5.07 -42.75 11.36
N TRP A 513 5.59 -43.54 10.41
CA TRP A 513 6.74 -44.43 10.62
C TRP A 513 8.02 -43.83 10.04
N ASP A 514 9.09 -43.82 10.83
CA ASP A 514 10.40 -43.29 10.46
C ASP A 514 11.47 -44.39 10.46
N GLU A 515 12.40 -44.34 9.50
CA GLU A 515 13.55 -45.24 9.39
C GLU A 515 14.75 -44.55 10.05
N VAL A 516 15.09 -44.88 11.30
CA VAL A 516 16.14 -44.19 12.08
C VAL A 516 17.45 -45.00 12.16
N GLU A 517 18.59 -44.30 12.16
CA GLU A 517 19.92 -44.91 12.29
C GLU A 517 20.11 -45.60 13.65
N VAL A 518 20.71 -46.79 13.64
CA VAL A 518 21.06 -47.55 14.84
C VAL A 518 22.51 -47.21 15.22
N HIS A 519 22.70 -46.34 16.21
CA HIS A 519 24.02 -46.08 16.78
C HIS A 519 24.35 -47.19 17.78
N GLY A 520 25.53 -47.81 17.63
CA GLY A 520 25.92 -49.00 18.38
C GLY A 520 25.89 -48.79 19.91
N GLY A 521 24.93 -49.44 20.59
CA GLY A 521 24.85 -49.40 22.06
C GLY A 521 23.52 -49.84 22.70
N GLN A 522 22.41 -49.97 21.96
CA GLN A 522 21.14 -50.44 22.53
C GLN A 522 20.87 -51.91 22.16
N PRO A 523 20.72 -52.84 23.14
CA PRO A 523 20.24 -54.18 22.85
C PRO A 523 18.79 -54.10 22.33
N ALA A 524 18.48 -54.93 21.32
CA ALA A 524 17.14 -55.07 20.79
C ALA A 524 16.14 -55.36 21.93
N PRO A 525 14.96 -54.70 21.97
CA PRO A 525 13.93 -55.11 22.89
C PRO A 525 13.52 -56.55 22.54
N ALA A 526 13.53 -57.43 23.54
CA ALA A 526 13.03 -58.78 23.41
C ALA A 526 11.56 -58.71 22.97
N ASP A 527 11.20 -59.47 21.94
CA ASP A 527 9.82 -59.71 21.54
C ASP A 527 9.02 -60.16 22.76
N GLY A 528 8.19 -59.25 23.27
CA GLY A 528 7.17 -59.54 24.27
C GLY A 528 5.89 -59.93 23.55
N THR A 529 5.72 -61.22 23.27
CA THR A 529 4.39 -61.81 23.16
C THR A 529 3.74 -61.79 24.54
N ASP A 530 2.74 -60.94 24.72
CA ASP A 530 1.47 -61.24 25.40
C ASP A 530 0.48 -60.06 25.27
#